data_AF-A0A6A1TMV1-F1
#
_entry.id   AF-A0A6A1TMV1-F1
#
_cell.length_a   1.000
_cell.length_b   1.000
_cell.length_c   1.000
_cell.angle_alpha   90.00
_cell.angle_beta   90.00
_cell.angle_gamma   90.00
#
_symmetry.space_group_name_H-M   'P 1'
#
loop_
_entity.id
_entity.type
_entity.pdbx_description
1 polymer ?
#
loop_
_entity_poly.entity_id
_entity_poly.type
_entity_poly.pdbx_seq_one_letter_code
_entity_poly.pdbx_strand_id
1 'polypeptide(L)' 'MSHIYTFQDLQTRTLSQLHMLRGALQRDLSLAAPYSADARQTLASLDVVNRMIRMRSPSGPKL' A
#
# COMPACT_ATOMS: atom_id res chain seq x y z
N MET A 1 10.78 -9.07 -4.91
CA MET A 1 11.44 -8.33 -3.83
C MET A 1 10.35 -7.77 -2.93
N SER A 2 10.24 -8.26 -1.70
CA SER A 2 9.24 -7.79 -0.76
C SER A 2 9.75 -6.53 -0.07
N HIS A 3 9.20 -5.37 -0.44
CA HIS A 3 9.54 -4.10 0.20
C HIS A 3 8.52 -3.78 1.27
N ILE A 4 8.96 -3.76 2.53
CA ILE A 4 8.18 -3.26 3.66
C ILE A 4 8.24 -1.73 3.60
N TYR A 5 7.11 -1.09 3.31
CA TYR A 5 7.03 0.37 3.28
C TYR A 5 6.71 0.91 4.66
N THR A 6 7.55 1.81 5.17
CA THR A 6 7.27 2.52 6.41
C THR A 6 6.49 3.80 6.13
N PHE A 7 5.90 4.36 7.17
CA PHE A 7 5.18 5.63 7.07
C PHE A 7 6.08 6.78 6.61
N GLN A 8 7.34 6.79 7.05
CA GLN A 8 8.33 7.80 6.70
C GLN A 8 8.69 7.73 5.20
N ASP A 9 8.80 6.53 4.62
CA ASP A 9 9.05 6.34 3.19
C ASP A 9 7.92 6.86 2.30
N LEU A 10 6.70 6.88 2.85
CA LEU A 10 5.50 7.33 2.15
C LEU A 10 5.20 8.82 2.38
N GLN A 11 5.83 9.44 3.38
CA GLN A 11 5.60 10.86 3.69
C GLN A 11 6.05 11.79 2.56
N THR A 12 7.14 11.48 1.89
CA THR A 12 7.70 12.29 0.79
C THR A 12 7.02 12.05 -0.56
N ARG A 13 6.18 11.01 -0.67
CA ARG A 13 5.48 10.68 -1.92
C ARG A 13 4.26 11.56 -2.14
N THR A 14 3.87 11.81 -3.38
CA THR A 14 2.60 12.49 -3.71
C THR A 14 1.41 11.53 -3.61
N LEU A 15 0.18 12.06 -3.58
CA LEU A 15 -1.03 11.22 -3.56
C LEU A 15 -1.13 10.33 -4.81
N SER A 16 -0.78 10.83 -6.00
CA SER A 16 -0.76 10.04 -7.23
C SER A 16 0.26 8.89 -7.16
N GLN A 17 1.44 9.15 -6.61
CA GLN A 17 2.46 8.12 -6.38
C GLN A 17 2.00 7.05 -5.38
N LEU A 18 1.23 7.43 -4.35
CA LEU A 18 0.63 6.46 -3.42
C LEU A 18 -0.41 5.57 -4.11
N HIS A 19 -1.24 6.12 -5.00
CA HIS A 19 -2.18 5.32 -5.79
C HIS A 19 -1.49 4.37 -6.77
N MET A 20 -0.42 4.84 -7.44
CA MET A 20 0.41 3.98 -8.29
C MET A 20 1.04 2.84 -7.47
N LEU A 21 1.58 3.16 -6.30
CA LEU A 21 2.18 2.17 -5.40
C LEU A 21 1.15 1.15 -4.91
N ARG A 22 -0.06 1.58 -4.56
CA ARG A 22 -1.16 0.68 -4.21
C ARG A 22 -1.46 -0.30 -5.35
N GLY A 23 -1.54 0.19 -6.59
CA GLY A 23 -1.79 -0.64 -7.76
C GLY A 23 -0.67 -1.65 -8.02
N ALA A 24 0.59 -1.27 -7.82
CA ALA A 24 1.72 -2.19 -7.93
C ALA A 24 1.66 -3.30 -6.88
N LEU A 25 1.46 -2.95 -5.61
CA LEU A 25 1.34 -3.93 -4.51
C LEU A 25 0.15 -4.88 -4.69
N GLN A 26 -0.97 -4.41 -5.25
CA GLN A 26 -2.11 -5.29 -5.56
C GLN A 26 -1.78 -6.31 -6.65
N ARG A 27 -1.03 -5.91 -7.68
CA ARG A 27 -0.54 -6.86 -8.70
C ARG A 27 0.43 -7.86 -8.09
N ASP A 28 1.39 -7.40 -7.31
CA ASP A 28 2.35 -8.27 -6.64
C ASP A 28 1.64 -9.29 -5.73
N LEU A 29 0.61 -8.86 -5.00
CA LEU A 29 -0.20 -9.75 -4.17
C LEU A 29 -0.97 -10.78 -5.01
N SER A 30 -1.48 -10.40 -6.18
CA SER A 30 -2.18 -11.32 -7.08
C SER A 30 -1.27 -12.39 -7.70
N LEU A 31 0.04 -12.10 -7.80
CA LEU A 31 1.06 -13.01 -8.31
C LEU A 31 1.71 -13.84 -7.19
N ALA A 32 1.63 -13.36 -5.94
CA ALA A 32 2.20 -14.05 -4.79
C ALA A 32 1.43 -15.34 -4.48
N ALA A 33 2.16 -16.38 -4.06
CA ALA A 33 1.54 -17.60 -3.57
C ALA A 33 0.68 -17.28 -2.31
N PRO A 34 -0.54 -17.83 -2.22
CA PRO A 34 -1.40 -17.62 -1.05
C PRO A 34 -0.68 -18.00 0.24
N TYR A 35 -0.87 -17.21 1.31
CA TYR A 35 -0.27 -17.42 2.63
C TYR A 35 1.27 -17.42 2.71
N SER A 36 1.95 -17.13 1.59
CA SER A 36 3.41 -16.97 1.58
C SER A 36 3.85 -15.80 2.48
N ALA A 37 5.10 -15.84 2.91
CA ALA A 37 5.71 -14.71 3.62
C ALA A 37 5.64 -13.42 2.79
N ASP A 38 5.86 -13.54 1.47
CA ASP A 38 5.78 -12.42 0.52
C ASP A 38 4.37 -11.83 0.43
N ALA A 39 3.32 -12.67 0.39
CA ALA A 39 1.94 -12.20 0.40
C ALA A 39 1.60 -11.44 1.69
N ARG A 40 2.03 -11.95 2.85
CA ARG A 40 1.82 -11.28 4.15
C ARG A 40 2.55 -9.94 4.23
N GLN A 41 3.78 -9.86 3.74
CA GLN A 41 4.54 -8.60 3.71
C GLN A 41 3.94 -7.60 2.73
N THR A 42 3.48 -8.06 1.56
CA THR A 42 2.78 -7.21 0.58
C THR A 42 1.49 -6.65 1.15
N LEU A 43 0.71 -7.46 1.88
CA LEU A 43 -0.48 -7.02 2.60
C LEU A 43 -0.17 -5.94 3.64
N ALA A 44 0.86 -6.15 4.48
CA ALA A 44 1.27 -5.18 5.48
C ALA A 44 1.66 -3.83 4.84
N SER A 45 2.43 -3.86 3.74
CA SER A 45 2.75 -2.67 2.96
C SER A 45 1.51 -1.99 2.36
N LEU A 46 0.55 -2.77 1.86
CA LEU A 46 -0.71 -2.25 1.31
C LEU A 46 -1.51 -1.47 2.36
N ASP A 47 -1.56 -1.98 3.60
CA ASP A 47 -2.28 -1.33 4.70
C ASP A 47 -1.69 0.04 5.06
N VAL A 48 -0.37 0.15 5.12
CA VAL A 48 0.32 1.41 5.38
C VAL A 48 0.03 2.43 4.27
N VAL A 49 0.10 2.00 3.00
CA VAL A 49 -0.22 2.85 1.84
C VAL A 49 -1.68 3.30 1.86
N ASN A 50 -2.63 2.39 2.13
CA ASN A 50 -4.05 2.70 2.23
C ASN A 50 -4.34 3.68 3.38
N ARG A 51 -3.63 3.54 4.51
CA ARG A 51 -3.73 4.50 5.62
C ARG A 51 -3.20 5.88 5.20
N MET A 52 -2.05 5.94 4.52
CA MET A 52 -1.48 7.18 4.02
C MET A 52 -2.41 7.91 3.04
N ILE A 53 -3.01 7.18 2.10
CA ILE A 53 -4.01 7.71 1.16
C ILE A 53 -5.21 8.27 1.93
N ARG A 54 -5.75 7.53 2.90
CA ARG A 54 -6.92 7.98 3.68
C ARG A 54 -6.68 9.26 4.47
N MET A 55 -5.52 9.43 5.10
CA MET A 55 -5.25 10.68 5.83
C MET A 55 -5.06 11.88 4.91
N ARG A 56 -4.59 11.66 3.67
CA ARG A 56 -4.33 12.72 2.68
C ARG A 56 -5.52 13.04 1.79
N SER A 57 -6.47 12.11 1.70
CA SER A 57 -7.74 12.28 1.00
C SER A 57 -8.88 12.16 2.01
N PRO A 58 -9.14 13.20 2.82
CA PRO A 58 -10.21 13.22 3.81
C PRO A 58 -11.63 13.09 3.20
N SER A 59 -11.75 13.08 1.86
CA SER A 59 -13.01 12.96 1.12
C SER A 59 -13.48 11.52 0.83
N GLY A 60 -12.96 10.50 1.52
CA GLY A 60 -13.54 9.13 1.47
C GLY A 60 -14.94 9.10 2.09
N PRO A 61 -15.86 8.24 1.61
CA PRO A 61 -17.29 8.36 1.91
C PRO A 61 -17.53 8.30 3.42
N LYS A 62 -18.21 9.32 3.95
CA LYS A 62 -18.86 9.24 5.25
C LYS A 62 -19.88 8.10 5.14
N LEU A 63 -19.60 7.00 5.84
CA LEU A 63 -20.63 6.03 6.22
C LEU A 63 -21.68 6.73 7.09
#